data_AF-A0A9W6EW76-F1
#
_entry.id   AF-A0A9W6EW76-F1
#
_cell.length_a   1.000
_cell.length_b   1.000
_cell.length_c   1.000
_cell.angle_alpha   90.00
_cell.angle_beta   90.00
_cell.angle_gamma   90.00
#
_symmetry.space_group_name_H-M   'P 1'
#
loop_
_entity.id
_entity.type
_entity.pdbx_description
1 polymer ?
#
loop_
_entity_poly.entity_id
_entity_poly.type
_entity_poly.pdbx_seq_one_letter_code
_entity_poly.pdbx_strand_id
1 'polypeptide(L)'
;MLFINSYGQESVDFSQPNYENIEKEISKKRSDFYYPKLMEKFQKGDSTMTIDEKRHLYYGFQFQDGYNPYARSTYKDSLQTVLKEANPTKEDMKDIIRFGDLILAENPFELRTINYQLYAYEHLQMEEAFHQKLQMFRSIIDAIFSSGNGLTEETAYYVIYVAHEYIILEINEYTFEGQSLIHHKYDYMEISENPDEVKGLYFDVSASLNSMSKMFEN
;
A
#
# COMPACT_ATOMS: atom_id res chain seq x y z
N MET A 1 -0.77 17.38 -3.25
CA MET A 1 0.38 16.63 -3.80
C MET A 1 1.41 16.60 -2.68
N LEU A 2 1.63 15.45 -2.06
CA LEU A 2 2.57 15.32 -0.94
C LEU A 2 3.97 15.15 -1.50
N PHE A 3 4.80 16.19 -1.38
CA PHE A 3 6.22 16.14 -1.71
C PHE A 3 6.94 15.24 -0.70
N ILE A 4 7.36 14.05 -1.13
CA ILE A 4 8.32 13.23 -0.40
C ILE A 4 9.69 13.59 -0.98
N ASN A 5 10.54 14.22 -0.16
CA ASN A 5 11.91 14.54 -0.53
C ASN A 5 12.64 13.28 -0.99
N SER A 6 13.35 13.40 -2.11
CA SER A 6 14.23 12.39 -2.69
C SER A 6 15.16 11.80 -1.63
N TYR A 7 15.07 10.50 -1.38
CA TYR A 7 16.09 9.78 -0.63
C TYR A 7 17.38 9.78 -1.44
N GLY A 8 18.41 10.44 -0.90
CA GLY A 8 19.76 10.41 -1.45
C GLY A 8 20.32 8.98 -1.45
N GLN A 9 21.22 8.71 -2.42
CA GLN A 9 21.96 7.46 -2.58
C GLN A 9 22.79 7.09 -1.33
N GLU A 10 22.15 6.50 -0.33
CA GLU A 10 22.77 5.44 0.48
C GLU A 10 22.40 4.12 -0.18
N SER A 11 23.29 3.13 -0.16
CA SER A 11 22.97 1.77 -0.61
C SER A 11 21.89 1.19 0.32
N VAL A 12 20.62 1.44 0.01
CA VAL A 12 19.49 0.86 0.73
C VAL A 12 19.58 -0.65 0.50
N ASP A 13 19.89 -1.40 1.56
CA ASP A 13 19.87 -2.85 1.53
C ASP A 13 18.40 -3.29 1.49
N PHE A 14 17.92 -3.63 0.28
CA PHE A 14 16.60 -4.19 0.08
C PHE A 14 16.65 -5.71 0.20
N SER A 15 15.58 -6.30 0.72
CA SER A 15 15.48 -7.75 0.85
C SER A 15 14.10 -8.26 0.47
N GLN A 16 14.07 -9.36 -0.28
CA GLN A 16 12.84 -10.06 -0.62
C GLN A 16 12.14 -10.54 0.67
N PRO A 17 10.79 -10.50 0.74
CA PRO A 17 10.05 -11.00 1.90
C PRO A 17 10.21 -12.52 2.05
N ASN A 18 10.64 -12.95 3.24
CA ASN A 18 10.61 -14.37 3.60
C ASN A 18 9.21 -14.70 4.16
N TYR A 19 8.30 -15.07 3.26
CA TYR A 19 6.90 -15.34 3.60
C TYR A 19 6.71 -16.45 4.63
N GLU A 20 7.49 -17.53 4.57
CA GLU A 20 7.43 -18.62 5.55
C GLU A 20 7.80 -18.14 6.96
N ASN A 21 8.85 -17.32 7.08
CA ASN A 21 9.22 -16.75 8.36
C ASN A 21 8.17 -15.75 8.86
N ILE A 22 7.69 -14.88 7.98
CA ILE A 22 6.65 -13.89 8.31
C ILE A 22 5.40 -14.60 8.86
N GLU A 23 4.84 -15.58 8.14
CA GLU A 23 3.65 -16.33 8.57
C GLU A 23 3.85 -17.00 9.94
N LYS A 24 5.04 -17.56 10.17
CA LYS A 24 5.40 -18.20 11.44
C LYS A 24 5.52 -17.21 12.59
N GLU A 25 6.04 -16.01 12.37
CA GLU A 25 6.26 -15.03 13.43
C GLU A 25 4.99 -14.26 13.78
N ILE A 26 4.16 -13.93 12.78
CA ILE A 26 2.92 -13.17 12.99
C ILE A 26 1.84 -13.97 13.73
N SER A 27 1.88 -15.30 13.66
CA SER A 27 0.92 -16.20 14.32
C SER A 27 1.22 -16.43 15.82
N LYS A 28 2.41 -16.07 16.29
CA LYS A 28 2.86 -16.34 17.67
C LYS A 28 2.60 -15.17 18.61
N LYS A 29 1.71 -15.36 19.60
CA LYS A 29 1.41 -14.36 20.64
C LYS A 29 2.61 -13.79 21.41
N ARG A 30 3.70 -14.56 21.54
CA ARG A 30 4.94 -14.14 22.23
C ARG A 30 5.96 -13.49 21.30
N SER A 31 5.73 -13.50 19.99
CA SER A 31 6.60 -12.83 19.02
C SER A 31 6.41 -11.32 19.13
N ASP A 32 7.50 -10.57 18.93
CA ASP A 32 7.39 -9.13 18.77
C ASP A 32 6.58 -8.72 17.53
N PHE A 33 6.50 -9.63 16.54
CA PHE A 33 5.76 -9.49 15.30
C PHE A 33 4.33 -10.05 15.33
N TYR A 34 3.77 -10.38 16.51
CA TYR A 34 2.41 -10.90 16.60
C TYR A 34 1.41 -9.98 15.88
N TYR A 35 0.63 -10.53 14.94
CA TYR A 35 -0.13 -9.71 13.97
C TYR A 35 -1.05 -8.65 14.62
N PRO A 36 -1.86 -8.98 15.64
CA PRO A 36 -2.70 -7.98 16.30
C PRO A 36 -1.92 -6.83 16.95
N LYS A 37 -0.71 -7.08 17.48
CA LYS A 37 0.16 -6.04 18.04
C LYS A 37 0.64 -5.08 16.95
N LEU A 38 1.05 -5.63 15.80
CA LEU A 38 1.48 -4.82 14.65
C LEU A 38 0.32 -3.99 14.09
N MET A 39 -0.87 -4.59 13.96
CA MET A 39 -2.07 -3.90 13.47
C MET A 39 -2.49 -2.77 14.41
N GLU A 40 -2.38 -2.97 15.73
CA GLU A 40 -2.66 -1.91 16.72
C GLU A 40 -1.69 -0.72 16.57
N LYS A 41 -0.39 -0.98 16.44
CA LYS A 41 0.62 0.06 16.20
C LYS A 41 0.31 0.84 14.90
N PHE A 42 0.01 0.10 13.83
CA PHE A 42 -0.35 0.68 12.55
C PHE A 42 -1.58 1.57 12.62
N GLN A 43 -2.68 1.09 13.21
CA GLN A 43 -3.91 1.86 13.34
C GLN A 43 -3.73 3.12 14.18
N LYS A 44 -2.81 3.12 15.14
CA LYS A 44 -2.42 4.30 15.93
C LYS A 44 -1.49 5.27 15.19
N GLY A 45 -1.03 4.92 13.98
CA GLY A 45 -0.02 5.70 13.27
C GLY A 45 1.31 5.77 14.02
N ASP A 46 1.71 4.68 14.69
CA ASP A 46 2.91 4.64 15.52
C ASP A 46 4.18 4.83 14.68
N SER A 47 4.75 6.04 14.74
CA SER A 47 5.98 6.40 14.04
C SER A 47 7.23 5.62 14.48
N THR A 48 7.17 4.86 15.59
CA THR A 48 8.29 4.04 16.08
C THR A 48 8.34 2.66 15.45
N MET A 49 7.39 2.32 14.55
CA MET A 49 7.42 1.04 13.85
C MET A 49 8.71 0.86 13.06
N THR A 50 9.42 -0.23 13.34
CA THR A 50 10.64 -0.59 12.59
C THR A 50 10.30 -1.07 11.19
N ILE A 51 11.31 -1.11 10.30
CA ILE A 51 11.09 -1.65 8.96
C ILE A 51 10.64 -3.10 8.99
N ASP A 52 11.20 -3.92 9.89
CA ASP A 52 10.79 -5.31 10.07
C ASP A 52 9.35 -5.42 10.54
N GLU A 53 8.91 -4.60 11.51
CA GLU A 53 7.51 -4.58 11.94
C GLU A 53 6.56 -4.21 10.80
N LYS A 54 6.93 -3.21 9.98
CA LYS A 54 6.15 -2.78 8.79
C LYS A 54 6.08 -3.90 7.75
N ARG A 55 7.19 -4.58 7.48
CA ARG A 55 7.26 -5.74 6.57
C ARG A 55 6.38 -6.89 7.06
N HIS A 56 6.48 -7.28 8.34
CA HIS A 56 5.66 -8.34 8.92
C HIS A 56 4.17 -8.00 8.91
N LEU A 57 3.82 -6.74 9.13
CA LEU A 57 2.45 -6.27 9.03
C LEU A 57 1.91 -6.33 7.60
N TYR A 58 2.63 -5.71 6.65
CA TYR A 58 2.17 -5.56 5.28
C TYR A 58 2.12 -6.91 4.56
N TYR A 59 3.25 -7.62 4.51
CA TYR A 59 3.35 -8.92 3.85
C TYR A 59 2.59 -10.02 4.58
N GLY A 60 2.46 -9.90 5.91
CA GLY A 60 1.73 -10.86 6.73
C GLY A 60 0.21 -10.77 6.61
N PHE A 61 -0.32 -9.67 6.06
CA PHE A 61 -1.76 -9.51 5.90
C PHE A 61 -2.37 -10.56 4.97
N GLN A 62 -1.61 -11.05 3.99
CA GLN A 62 -2.08 -12.08 3.06
C GLN A 62 -2.47 -13.41 3.74
N PHE A 63 -1.99 -13.64 4.96
CA PHE A 63 -2.28 -14.83 5.77
C PHE A 63 -3.44 -14.63 6.75
N GLN A 64 -4.09 -13.46 6.74
CA GLN A 64 -5.23 -13.16 7.61
C GLN A 64 -6.54 -13.46 6.87
N ASP A 65 -7.57 -13.89 7.61
CA ASP A 65 -8.87 -14.29 7.04
C ASP A 65 -9.56 -13.21 6.19
N GLY A 66 -9.24 -11.93 6.43
CA GLY A 66 -9.80 -10.79 5.70
C GLY A 66 -9.09 -10.43 4.40
N TYR A 67 -8.01 -11.10 4.02
CA TYR A 67 -7.28 -10.76 2.80
C TYR A 67 -8.05 -11.21 1.55
N ASN A 68 -8.47 -10.24 0.77
CA ASN A 68 -9.05 -10.46 -0.55
C ASN A 68 -8.55 -9.37 -1.52
N PRO A 69 -7.54 -9.67 -2.36
CA PRO A 69 -6.94 -8.70 -3.27
C PRO A 69 -7.87 -8.22 -4.39
N TYR A 70 -9.02 -8.88 -4.58
CA TYR A 70 -10.01 -8.56 -5.61
C TYR A 70 -11.32 -8.04 -5.02
N ALA A 71 -11.43 -7.91 -3.70
CA ALA A 71 -12.61 -7.35 -3.06
C ALA A 71 -12.76 -5.86 -3.40
N ARG A 72 -13.99 -5.47 -3.70
CA ARG A 72 -14.38 -4.07 -3.85
C ARG A 72 -15.40 -3.72 -2.78
N SER A 73 -15.07 -2.71 -1.98
CA SER A 73 -16.01 -2.17 -0.99
C SER A 73 -17.25 -1.60 -1.66
N THR A 74 -18.42 -1.83 -1.06
CA THR A 74 -19.70 -1.27 -1.53
C THR A 74 -19.76 0.25 -1.39
N TYR A 75 -18.91 0.83 -0.54
CA TYR A 75 -18.82 2.28 -0.32
C TYR A 75 -17.96 3.01 -1.36
N LYS A 76 -17.29 2.29 -2.26
CA LYS A 76 -16.44 2.90 -3.31
C LYS A 76 -17.22 3.83 -4.23
N ASP A 77 -18.45 3.48 -4.58
CA ASP A 77 -19.26 4.30 -5.50
C ASP A 77 -19.73 5.59 -4.84
N SER A 78 -20.08 5.53 -3.55
CA SER A 78 -20.40 6.69 -2.75
C SER A 78 -19.20 7.63 -2.61
N LEU A 79 -18.03 7.09 -2.29
CA LEU A 79 -16.79 7.89 -2.24
C LEU A 79 -16.47 8.53 -3.60
N GLN A 80 -16.57 7.78 -4.70
CA GLN A 80 -16.33 8.30 -6.05
C GLN A 80 -17.32 9.39 -6.44
N THR A 81 -18.55 9.34 -5.95
CA THR A 81 -19.55 10.39 -6.21
C THR A 81 -19.09 11.71 -5.60
N VAL A 82 -18.66 11.68 -4.33
CA VAL A 82 -18.15 12.86 -3.62
C VAL A 82 -16.87 13.42 -4.29
N LEU A 83 -15.97 12.55 -4.74
CA LEU A 83 -14.72 12.94 -5.40
C LEU A 83 -14.90 13.59 -6.78
N LYS A 84 -16.07 13.47 -7.40
CA LYS A 84 -16.37 14.10 -8.70
C LYS A 84 -16.83 15.56 -8.58
N GLU A 85 -17.09 16.03 -7.36
CA GLU A 85 -17.53 17.41 -7.13
C GLU A 85 -16.43 18.39 -7.53
N ALA A 86 -16.74 19.30 -8.45
CA ALA A 86 -15.76 20.24 -9.00
C ALA A 86 -15.29 21.29 -7.97
N ASN A 87 -16.14 21.61 -6.99
CA ASN A 87 -15.86 22.57 -5.92
C ASN A 87 -16.25 21.95 -4.58
N PRO A 88 -15.43 21.02 -4.06
CA PRO A 88 -15.82 20.25 -2.89
C PRO A 88 -15.85 21.14 -1.63
N THR A 89 -16.89 20.96 -0.84
CA THR A 89 -17.15 21.69 0.40
C THR A 89 -16.50 21.00 1.60
N LYS A 90 -16.56 21.65 2.77
CA LYS A 90 -16.16 21.01 4.03
C LYS A 90 -17.01 19.78 4.37
N GLU A 91 -18.27 19.72 3.91
CA GLU A 91 -19.11 18.55 4.14
C GLU A 91 -18.67 17.38 3.25
N ASP A 92 -18.30 17.66 2.01
CA ASP A 92 -17.72 16.66 1.11
C ASP A 92 -16.42 16.07 1.69
N MET A 93 -15.59 16.89 2.34
CA MET A 93 -14.40 16.39 3.05
C MET A 93 -14.76 15.43 4.19
N LYS A 94 -15.82 15.71 4.95
CA LYS A 94 -16.29 14.80 6.01
C LYS A 94 -16.86 13.51 5.42
N ASP A 95 -17.54 13.59 4.27
CA ASP A 95 -18.04 12.40 3.58
C ASP A 95 -16.90 11.54 3.01
N ILE A 96 -15.82 12.16 2.50
CA ILE A 96 -14.59 11.44 2.13
C ILE A 96 -14.04 10.67 3.34
N ILE A 97 -13.97 11.32 4.51
CA ILE A 97 -13.51 10.67 5.74
C ILE A 97 -14.44 9.52 6.12
N ARG A 98 -15.75 9.75 6.16
CA ARG A 98 -16.77 8.77 6.57
C ARG A 98 -16.80 7.54 5.66
N PHE A 99 -16.85 7.72 4.34
CA PHE A 99 -16.81 6.60 3.42
C PHE A 99 -15.42 5.94 3.42
N GLY A 100 -14.36 6.72 3.60
CA GLY A 100 -13.01 6.19 3.73
C GLY A 100 -12.86 5.27 4.94
N ASP A 101 -13.40 5.63 6.10
CA ASP A 101 -13.33 4.81 7.31
C ASP A 101 -14.05 3.47 7.11
N LEU A 102 -15.19 3.47 6.41
CA LEU A 102 -15.92 2.24 6.07
C LEU A 102 -15.12 1.34 5.12
N ILE A 103 -14.48 1.91 4.11
CA ILE A 103 -13.61 1.17 3.17
C ILE A 103 -12.39 0.61 3.93
N LEU A 104 -11.77 1.39 4.80
CA LEU A 104 -10.58 0.98 5.54
C LEU A 104 -10.86 -0.01 6.66
N ALA A 105 -12.10 -0.08 7.16
CA ALA A 105 -12.54 -1.15 8.04
C ALA A 105 -12.58 -2.52 7.33
N GLU A 106 -12.86 -2.54 6.02
CA GLU A 106 -12.86 -3.75 5.20
C GLU A 106 -11.45 -4.07 4.68
N ASN A 107 -10.71 -3.06 4.22
CA ASN A 107 -9.33 -3.21 3.76
C ASN A 107 -8.44 -2.08 4.34
N PRO A 108 -7.69 -2.32 5.41
CA PRO A 108 -6.88 -1.30 6.07
C PRO A 108 -5.73 -0.78 5.20
N PHE A 109 -5.39 -1.46 4.11
CA PHE A 109 -4.29 -1.12 3.21
C PHE A 109 -4.76 -0.51 1.88
N GLU A 110 -5.99 -0.02 1.80
CA GLU A 110 -6.48 0.66 0.61
C GLU A 110 -5.83 2.06 0.47
N LEU A 111 -4.63 2.09 -0.12
CA LEU A 111 -3.74 3.26 -0.20
C LEU A 111 -4.41 4.48 -0.84
N ARG A 112 -5.27 4.29 -1.84
CA ARG A 112 -5.94 5.40 -2.53
C ARG A 112 -6.93 6.10 -1.61
N THR A 113 -7.66 5.36 -0.78
CA THR A 113 -8.59 5.88 0.23
C THR A 113 -7.84 6.56 1.36
N ILE A 114 -6.71 6.01 1.81
CA ILE A 114 -5.82 6.68 2.76
C ILE A 114 -5.37 8.04 2.19
N ASN A 115 -4.98 8.10 0.92
CA ASN A 115 -4.59 9.34 0.26
C ASN A 115 -5.73 10.38 0.19
N TYR A 116 -6.97 9.94 -0.11
CA TYR A 116 -8.13 10.84 -0.06
C TYR A 116 -8.43 11.35 1.35
N GLN A 117 -8.28 10.52 2.38
CA GLN A 117 -8.43 10.97 3.76
C GLN A 117 -7.34 11.97 4.16
N LEU A 118 -6.10 11.79 3.70
CA LEU A 118 -5.02 12.78 3.91
C LEU A 118 -5.41 14.15 3.33
N TYR A 119 -5.88 14.18 2.09
CA TYR A 119 -6.38 15.40 1.45
C TYR A 119 -7.52 16.04 2.26
N ALA A 120 -8.48 15.25 2.72
CA ALA A 120 -9.61 15.73 3.50
C ALA A 120 -9.21 16.28 4.87
N TYR A 121 -8.33 15.59 5.61
CA TYR A 121 -7.84 16.06 6.91
C TYR A 121 -7.02 17.34 6.78
N GLU A 122 -6.20 17.47 5.72
CA GLU A 122 -5.47 18.70 5.41
C GLU A 122 -6.43 19.87 5.16
N HIS A 123 -7.46 19.68 4.32
CA HIS A 123 -8.46 20.71 4.02
C HIS A 123 -9.30 21.13 5.24
N LEU A 124 -9.55 20.20 6.15
CA LEU A 124 -10.27 20.45 7.39
C LEU A 124 -9.37 20.94 8.54
N GLN A 125 -8.05 21.02 8.33
CA GLN A 125 -7.05 21.41 9.34
C GLN A 125 -7.08 20.48 10.58
N MET A 126 -7.26 19.18 10.35
CA MET A 126 -7.27 18.15 11.40
C MET A 126 -5.86 17.51 11.52
N GLU A 127 -4.92 18.24 12.11
CA GLU A 127 -3.49 17.88 12.11
C GLU A 127 -3.19 16.52 12.74
N GLU A 128 -3.76 16.20 13.91
CA GLU A 128 -3.51 14.92 14.59
C GLU A 128 -3.95 13.72 13.73
N ALA A 129 -5.16 13.81 13.15
CA ALA A 129 -5.70 12.78 12.28
C ALA A 129 -4.91 12.66 10.97
N PHE A 130 -4.47 13.79 10.41
CA PHE A 130 -3.59 13.83 9.25
C PHE A 130 -2.27 13.10 9.53
N HIS A 131 -1.60 13.42 10.65
CA HIS A 131 -0.34 12.78 11.02
C HIS A 131 -0.49 11.28 11.27
N GLN A 132 -1.53 10.86 11.99
CA GLN A 132 -1.84 9.44 12.19
C GLN A 132 -2.01 8.72 10.85
N LYS A 133 -2.82 9.27 9.95
CA LYS A 133 -3.09 8.69 8.63
C LYS A 133 -1.84 8.66 7.75
N LEU A 134 -0.98 9.68 7.86
CA LEU A 134 0.28 9.76 7.12
C LEU A 134 1.25 8.68 7.57
N GLN A 135 1.31 8.37 8.86
CA GLN A 135 2.15 7.28 9.37
C GLN A 135 1.63 5.90 8.92
N MET A 136 0.31 5.72 8.83
CA MET A 136 -0.28 4.52 8.22
C MET A 136 0.15 4.39 6.75
N PHE A 137 -0.01 5.45 5.95
CA PHE A 137 0.39 5.47 4.55
C PHE A 137 1.87 5.11 4.39
N ARG A 138 2.75 5.81 5.13
CA ARG A 138 4.20 5.58 5.11
C ARG A 138 4.58 4.16 5.51
N SER A 139 3.92 3.57 6.51
CA SER A 139 4.21 2.20 6.94
C SER A 139 4.04 1.17 5.81
N ILE A 140 3.04 1.36 4.94
CA ILE A 140 2.82 0.49 3.77
C ILE A 140 3.88 0.75 2.71
N ILE A 141 4.14 2.02 2.38
CA ILE A 141 5.12 2.40 1.35
C ILE A 141 6.53 1.96 1.73
N ASP A 142 6.95 2.18 2.98
CA ASP A 142 8.24 1.75 3.52
C ASP A 142 8.42 0.24 3.39
N ALA A 143 7.37 -0.55 3.69
CA ALA A 143 7.43 -2.00 3.55
C ALA A 143 7.66 -2.42 2.09
N ILE A 144 6.98 -1.78 1.13
CA ILE A 144 7.13 -2.04 -0.31
C ILE A 144 8.55 -1.64 -0.75
N PHE A 145 8.99 -0.42 -0.45
CA PHE A 145 10.30 0.09 -0.84
C PHE A 145 11.47 -0.66 -0.19
N SER A 146 11.27 -1.30 0.96
CA SER A 146 12.30 -2.16 1.56
C SER A 146 12.52 -3.50 0.83
N SER A 147 11.69 -3.84 -0.16
CA SER A 147 11.79 -5.12 -0.87
C SER A 147 12.66 -5.09 -2.11
N GLY A 148 12.85 -3.91 -2.71
CA GLY A 148 13.58 -3.78 -3.96
C GLY A 148 13.62 -2.34 -4.44
N ASN A 149 14.04 -2.15 -5.69
CA ASN A 149 14.00 -0.88 -6.41
C ASN A 149 13.22 -0.97 -7.73
N GLY A 150 12.67 -2.14 -8.05
CA GLY A 150 11.87 -2.40 -9.24
C GLY A 150 12.66 -2.47 -10.55
N LEU A 151 13.99 -2.34 -10.56
CA LEU A 151 14.75 -2.24 -11.82
C LEU A 151 14.98 -3.58 -12.53
N THR A 152 14.94 -4.69 -11.78
CA THR A 152 15.04 -6.06 -12.31
C THR A 152 14.07 -6.99 -11.60
N GLU A 153 13.88 -8.22 -12.11
CA GLU A 153 13.07 -9.24 -11.45
C GLU A 153 13.59 -9.61 -10.05
N GLU A 154 14.91 -9.62 -9.85
CA GLU A 154 15.55 -9.92 -8.56
C GLU A 154 15.35 -8.81 -7.53
N THR A 155 15.19 -7.57 -8.02
CA THR A 155 15.04 -6.35 -7.23
C THR A 155 13.62 -5.78 -7.33
N ALA A 156 12.64 -6.60 -7.75
CA ALA A 156 11.26 -6.20 -7.91
C ALA A 156 10.66 -5.67 -6.60
N TYR A 157 9.71 -4.75 -6.71
CA TYR A 157 8.89 -4.37 -5.57
C TYR A 157 7.86 -5.47 -5.26
N TYR A 158 7.79 -5.93 -4.03
CA TYR A 158 6.80 -6.92 -3.61
C TYR A 158 5.53 -6.21 -3.17
N VAL A 159 4.40 -6.60 -3.78
CA VAL A 159 3.09 -6.02 -3.46
C VAL A 159 2.07 -7.12 -3.16
N ILE A 160 1.20 -6.87 -2.18
CA ILE A 160 0.06 -7.74 -1.88
C ILE A 160 -1.24 -7.30 -2.55
N TYR A 161 -1.21 -6.21 -3.31
CA TYR A 161 -2.33 -5.77 -4.16
C TYR A 161 -1.75 -5.17 -5.44
N VAL A 162 -2.28 -5.57 -6.60
CA VAL A 162 -1.93 -4.98 -7.92
C VAL A 162 -2.17 -3.47 -7.92
N ALA A 163 -3.22 -2.98 -7.23
CA ALA A 163 -3.49 -1.55 -7.11
C ALA A 163 -2.34 -0.74 -6.47
N HIS A 164 -1.43 -1.37 -5.72
CA HIS A 164 -0.31 -0.68 -5.09
C HIS A 164 0.77 -0.29 -6.10
N GLU A 165 0.91 -1.03 -7.19
CA GLU A 165 1.90 -0.76 -8.25
C GLU A 165 1.70 0.64 -8.84
N TYR A 166 0.44 0.96 -9.16
CA TYR A 166 0.04 2.28 -9.66
C TYR A 166 0.32 3.41 -8.65
N ILE A 167 0.11 3.17 -7.35
CA ILE A 167 0.44 4.15 -6.31
C ILE A 167 1.95 4.37 -6.22
N ILE A 168 2.76 3.32 -6.40
CA ILE A 168 4.21 3.45 -6.46
C ILE A 168 4.64 4.31 -7.64
N LEU A 169 4.05 4.13 -8.83
CA LEU A 169 4.32 5.02 -9.97
C LEU A 169 3.92 6.47 -9.66
N GLU A 170 2.73 6.70 -9.11
CA GLU A 170 2.25 8.04 -8.74
C GLU A 170 3.18 8.75 -7.74
N ILE A 171 3.71 8.02 -6.73
CA ILE A 171 4.64 8.58 -5.72
C ILE A 171 5.96 9.01 -6.33
N ASN A 172 6.45 8.27 -7.34
CA ASN A 172 7.70 8.57 -8.02
C ASN A 172 7.52 9.55 -9.20
N GLU A 173 6.30 10.07 -9.43
CA GLU A 173 5.98 10.96 -10.56
C GLU A 173 6.21 10.27 -11.93
N TYR A 174 5.96 8.96 -11.99
CA TYR A 174 6.15 8.15 -13.20
C TYR A 174 4.84 8.00 -13.99
N THR A 175 4.89 8.27 -15.29
CA THR A 175 3.73 8.14 -16.17
C THR A 175 3.63 6.74 -16.76
N PHE A 176 2.61 6.00 -16.34
CA PHE A 176 2.29 4.68 -16.85
C PHE A 176 2.02 4.67 -18.37
N GLU A 177 2.61 3.73 -19.09
CA GLU A 177 2.41 3.52 -20.52
C GLU A 177 1.76 2.16 -20.84
N GLY A 178 2.21 1.09 -20.19
CA GLY A 178 1.78 -0.27 -20.51
C GLY A 178 2.12 -1.27 -19.40
N GLN A 179 1.49 -2.44 -19.45
CA GLN A 179 1.70 -3.51 -18.47
C GLN A 179 1.82 -4.86 -19.17
N SER A 180 2.75 -5.69 -18.70
CA SER A 180 2.89 -7.08 -19.15
C SER A 180 3.21 -8.01 -17.98
N LEU A 181 2.60 -9.19 -17.98
CA LEU A 181 2.89 -10.24 -16.99
C LEU A 181 4.04 -11.11 -17.49
N ILE A 182 5.13 -11.12 -16.74
CA ILE A 182 6.39 -11.82 -16.99
C ILE A 182 6.50 -13.03 -16.07
N HIS A 183 6.87 -14.18 -16.64
CA HIS A 183 7.08 -15.45 -15.91
C HIS A 183 5.90 -15.88 -15.00
N HIS A 184 4.67 -15.45 -15.32
CA HIS A 184 3.47 -15.69 -14.50
C HIS A 184 3.57 -15.23 -13.05
N LYS A 185 4.44 -14.25 -12.78
CA LYS A 185 4.80 -13.86 -11.42
C LYS A 185 5.02 -12.36 -11.27
N TYR A 186 5.65 -11.73 -12.25
CA TYR A 186 6.04 -10.33 -12.18
C TYR A 186 5.20 -9.50 -13.13
N ASP A 187 4.63 -8.40 -12.66
CA ASP A 187 4.11 -7.38 -13.55
C ASP A 187 5.24 -6.40 -13.87
N TYR A 188 5.49 -6.21 -15.17
CA TYR A 188 6.36 -5.16 -15.68
C TYR A 188 5.51 -3.98 -16.15
N MET A 189 5.63 -2.84 -15.48
CA MET A 189 4.96 -1.60 -15.84
C MET A 189 5.90 -0.71 -16.65
N GLU A 190 5.58 -0.48 -17.92
CA GLU A 190 6.28 0.44 -18.82
C GLU A 190 5.98 1.89 -18.45
N ILE A 191 7.01 2.74 -18.55
CA ILE A 191 6.97 4.14 -18.14
C ILE A 191 7.44 5.02 -19.30
N SER A 192 6.63 6.02 -19.64
CA SER A 192 6.88 6.94 -20.76
C SER A 192 7.59 8.23 -20.35
N GLU A 193 7.13 8.88 -19.28
CA GLU A 193 7.69 10.14 -18.76
C GLU A 193 8.03 9.96 -17.28
N ASN A 194 9.29 10.22 -16.91
CA ASN A 194 9.75 10.19 -15.52
C ASN A 194 11.07 10.96 -15.33
N PRO A 195 11.37 11.45 -14.11
CA PRO A 195 12.61 12.18 -13.82
C PRO A 195 13.89 11.32 -13.82
N ASP A 196 13.77 9.99 -13.73
CA ASP A 196 14.90 9.08 -13.50
C ASP A 196 15.35 8.32 -14.76
N GLU A 197 14.74 8.62 -15.92
CA GLU A 197 14.97 7.96 -17.21
C GLU A 197 14.83 6.42 -17.19
N VAL A 198 14.02 5.88 -16.27
CA VAL A 198 13.72 4.45 -16.20
C VAL A 198 12.67 4.06 -17.23
N LYS A 199 12.82 2.88 -17.85
CA LYS A 199 11.87 2.38 -18.88
C LYS A 199 10.64 1.69 -18.30
N GLY A 200 10.73 1.23 -17.07
CA GLY A 200 9.69 0.49 -16.41
C GLY A 200 10.16 -0.11 -15.10
N LEU A 201 9.21 -0.64 -14.33
CA LEU A 201 9.46 -1.28 -13.04
C LEU A 201 8.86 -2.69 -12.99
N TYR A 202 9.54 -3.58 -12.28
CA TYR A 202 9.09 -4.93 -11.96
C TYR A 202 8.43 -4.96 -10.58
N PHE A 203 7.28 -5.62 -10.52
CA PHE A 203 6.52 -5.86 -9.30
C PHE A 203 6.27 -7.37 -9.14
N ASP A 204 6.60 -7.94 -7.98
CA ASP A 204 6.20 -9.29 -7.62
C ASP A 204 4.75 -9.28 -7.11
N VAL A 205 3.84 -9.85 -7.89
CA VAL A 205 2.40 -9.93 -7.61
C VAL A 205 1.94 -11.30 -7.14
N SER A 206 2.89 -12.17 -6.75
CA SER A 206 2.61 -13.55 -6.38
C SER A 206 1.58 -13.69 -5.26
N ALA A 207 1.54 -12.77 -4.29
CA ALA A 207 0.54 -12.77 -3.23
C ALA A 207 -0.90 -12.68 -3.79
N SER A 208 -1.13 -11.80 -4.77
CA SER A 208 -2.45 -11.64 -5.42
C SER A 208 -2.80 -12.83 -6.30
N LEU A 209 -1.82 -13.35 -7.07
CA LEU A 209 -2.02 -14.51 -7.95
C LEU A 209 -2.28 -15.80 -7.17
N ASN A 210 -1.59 -16.00 -6.05
CA ASN A 210 -1.78 -17.13 -5.16
C ASN A 210 -3.17 -17.09 -4.50
N SER A 211 -3.63 -15.91 -4.08
CA SER A 211 -4.98 -15.74 -3.55
C SER A 211 -6.04 -16.09 -4.61
N MET A 212 -5.86 -15.61 -5.85
CA MET A 212 -6.76 -15.94 -6.96
C MET A 212 -6.84 -17.45 -7.21
N SER A 213 -5.69 -18.13 -7.24
CA SER A 213 -5.63 -19.57 -7.50
C SER A 213 -6.43 -20.36 -6.45
N LYS A 214 -6.28 -20.01 -5.16
CA LYS A 214 -7.06 -20.61 -4.05
C LYS A 214 -8.57 -20.40 -4.17
N MET A 215 -9.03 -19.33 -4.81
CA MET A 215 -10.47 -19.08 -5.01
C MET A 215 -11.09 -20.04 -6.03
N PHE A 216 -10.31 -20.54 -6.99
CA PHE A 216 -10.78 -21.46 -8.05
C PHE A 216 -10.59 -22.94 -7.71
N GLU A 217 -9.88 -23.25 -6.61
CA GLU A 217 -9.68 -24.62 -6.12
C GLU A 217 -10.81 -25.10 -5.19
N ASN A 218 -11.72 -24.22 -4.77
CA ASN A 218 -12.89 -24.50 -3.93
C ASN A 218 -14.19 -24.53 -4.74
#